data_AF-A0A7U2ENE4-F1
#
_entry.id   AF-A0A7U2ENE4-F1
#
_cell.length_a   1.000
_cell.length_b   1.000
_cell.length_c   1.000
_cell.angle_alpha   90.00
_cell.angle_beta   90.00
_cell.angle_gamma   90.00
#
_symmetry.space_group_name_H-M   'P 1'
#
loop_
_entity.id
_entity.type
_entity.pdbx_description
1 polymer ?
#
loop_
_entity_poly.entity_id
_entity_poly.type
_entity_poly.pdbx_seq_one_letter_code
_entity_poly.pdbx_strand_id
1 'polypeptide(L)'
;MVNDVLSRQIAKVSLKNLESTEELFPLLYVESQPVQQTAFNILHKQIPEAQEQISVDAALEKTTARLPEELLSLIIDAPTVAALAEANFERNVPLPLRGYLLSWLLVFDHLEHASFKVKNDYVEHIKEGEYLPGLLNFTFDFLGHAHNKPVDVSKLNVTTYEPDVEPPKRDLQWLLTHLYFMCLRHVPSLTKAWFIDCKSRATVVTLEPWTEKFISPPVISAALDSVTTWSAQQDDTSPFTVRVAPRAREITASYLIDEATCSMRISLPPAFPLANARIDSLARVAVNETKWQSWLRTSLGAITIFNGSIIDALTTFKRNVDGAMKGQVECAICYSVVGSDKRLPEKKCGTCKNLFHGGCLWKWFKSSGSSSCPLCRNPFNYGEQRN
;
A
#
# COMPACT_ATOMS: atom_id res chain seq x y z
N MET A 1 -4.99 24.38 35.81
CA MET A 1 -4.04 25.51 35.98
C MET A 1 -2.61 25.02 36.22
N VAL A 2 -2.33 24.22 37.27
CA VAL A 2 -0.96 23.70 37.50
C VAL A 2 -0.51 22.76 36.38
N ASN A 3 -1.37 21.81 35.99
CA ASN A 3 -1.08 20.88 34.90
C ASN A 3 -0.88 21.61 33.56
N ASP A 4 -1.68 22.62 33.24
CA ASP A 4 -1.52 23.42 32.01
C ASP A 4 -0.15 24.13 31.92
N VAL A 5 0.35 24.61 33.07
CA VAL A 5 1.65 25.26 33.15
C VAL A 5 2.77 24.24 32.97
N LEU A 6 2.67 23.08 33.62
CA LEU A 6 3.61 21.96 33.44
C LEU A 6 3.66 21.49 31.99
N SER A 7 2.51 21.28 31.36
CA SER A 7 2.38 20.92 29.94
C SER A 7 3.16 21.86 29.02
N ARG A 8 3.00 23.17 29.22
CA ARG A 8 3.68 24.20 28.42
C ARG A 8 5.19 24.25 28.63
N GLN A 9 5.68 23.87 29.81
CA GLN A 9 7.11 23.82 30.07
C GLN A 9 7.73 22.54 29.51
N ILE A 10 7.05 21.40 29.66
CA ILE A 10 7.53 20.10 29.14
C ILE A 10 7.63 20.13 27.60
N ALA A 11 6.69 20.80 26.91
CA ALA A 11 6.74 20.97 25.45
C ALA A 11 8.00 21.72 24.94
N LYS A 12 8.73 22.44 25.82
CA LYS A 12 9.96 23.17 25.48
C LYS A 12 11.24 22.40 25.78
N VAL A 13 11.13 21.25 26.47
CA VAL A 13 12.29 20.44 26.85
C VAL A 13 12.78 19.63 25.65
N SER A 14 14.10 19.50 25.50
CA SER A 14 14.69 18.64 24.48
C SER A 14 14.34 17.19 24.77
N LEU A 15 13.55 16.58 23.89
CA LEU A 15 13.06 15.21 24.02
C LEU A 15 14.10 14.15 23.61
N LYS A 16 15.31 14.54 23.22
CA LYS A 16 16.36 13.63 22.70
C LYS A 16 16.90 12.62 23.73
N ASN A 17 16.66 12.85 25.03
CA ASN A 17 17.21 12.06 26.13
C ASN A 17 16.12 11.52 27.08
N LEU A 18 14.86 11.45 26.64
CA LEU A 18 13.82 10.81 27.45
C LEU A 18 14.08 9.31 27.47
N GLU A 19 14.64 8.84 28.58
CA GLU A 19 14.71 7.42 28.92
C GLU A 19 13.30 6.96 29.34
N SER A 20 12.88 5.76 28.92
CA SER A 20 11.58 5.14 29.26
C SER A 20 10.32 5.81 28.68
N THR A 21 10.20 5.88 27.35
CA THR A 21 8.96 6.36 26.68
C THR A 21 7.71 5.52 27.01
N GLU A 22 7.89 4.26 27.42
CA GLU A 22 6.81 3.35 27.81
C GLU A 22 5.99 3.88 29.00
N GLU A 23 6.63 4.60 29.93
CA GLU A 23 5.97 5.19 31.10
C GLU A 23 4.98 6.30 30.75
N LEU A 24 5.03 6.84 29.53
CA LEU A 24 4.14 7.89 29.06
C LEU A 24 2.81 7.36 28.55
N PHE A 25 2.72 6.10 28.12
CA PHE A 25 1.47 5.53 27.59
C PHE A 25 0.33 5.56 28.63
N PRO A 26 0.52 5.13 29.90
CA PRO A 26 -0.54 5.17 30.91
C PRO A 26 -1.09 6.59 31.17
N LEU A 27 -0.31 7.64 30.89
CA LEU A 27 -0.73 9.03 31.08
C LEU A 27 -1.86 9.45 30.12
N LEU A 28 -2.07 8.72 29.03
CA LEU A 28 -3.17 8.94 28.07
C LEU A 28 -4.55 8.62 28.65
N TYR A 29 -4.63 7.90 29.78
CA TYR A 29 -5.89 7.52 30.43
C TYR A 29 -6.12 8.20 31.79
N VAL A 30 -5.24 9.10 32.21
CA VAL A 30 -5.42 9.88 33.45
C VAL A 30 -6.61 10.83 33.32
N GLU A 31 -7.31 11.09 34.42
CA GLU A 31 -8.43 12.04 34.55
C GLU A 31 -7.99 13.53 34.45
N SER A 32 -7.15 13.86 33.48
CA SER A 32 -6.67 15.22 33.25
C SER A 32 -6.33 15.45 31.77
N GLN A 33 -7.18 16.19 31.05
CA GLN A 33 -6.97 16.53 29.64
C GLN A 33 -5.59 17.15 29.34
N PRO A 34 -5.06 18.11 30.14
CA PRO A 34 -3.74 18.68 29.86
C PRO A 34 -2.61 17.64 29.97
N VAL A 35 -2.73 16.68 30.90
CA VAL A 35 -1.75 15.60 31.07
C VAL A 35 -1.80 14.66 29.88
N GLN A 36 -3.00 14.21 29.49
CA GLN A 36 -3.18 13.37 28.29
C GLN A 36 -2.59 14.04 27.05
N GLN A 37 -2.90 15.32 26.82
CA GLN A 37 -2.40 16.06 25.67
C GLN A 37 -0.87 16.19 25.66
N THR A 38 -0.27 16.37 26.84
CA THR A 38 1.19 16.50 26.97
C THR A 38 1.88 15.18 26.66
N ALA A 39 1.39 14.09 27.25
CA ALA A 39 1.91 12.75 26.99
C ALA A 39 1.79 12.40 25.50
N PHE A 40 0.61 12.66 24.91
CA PHE A 40 0.38 12.49 23.48
C PHE A 40 1.37 13.30 22.64
N ASN A 41 1.53 14.60 22.88
CA ASN A 41 2.42 15.46 22.09
C ASN A 41 3.88 15.00 22.13
N ILE A 42 4.35 14.49 23.27
CA ILE A 42 5.71 13.95 23.41
C ILE A 42 5.84 12.69 22.57
N LEU A 43 4.93 11.73 22.76
CA LEU A 43 4.94 10.44 22.06
C LEU A 43 4.78 10.62 20.55
N HIS A 44 3.81 11.43 20.12
CA HIS A 44 3.51 11.71 18.71
C HIS A 44 4.70 12.32 17.96
N LYS A 45 5.58 13.04 18.66
CA LYS A 45 6.81 13.57 18.08
C LYS A 45 7.96 12.55 18.09
N GLN A 46 8.12 11.79 19.17
CA GLN A 46 9.26 10.89 19.34
C GLN A 46 9.14 9.59 18.57
N ILE A 47 7.93 9.02 18.48
CA ILE A 47 7.70 7.71 17.85
C ILE A 47 8.17 7.72 16.39
N PRO A 48 7.76 8.68 15.52
CA PRO A 48 8.21 8.68 14.13
C PRO A 48 9.73 8.89 13.98
N GLU A 49 10.35 9.71 14.84
CA GLU A 49 11.80 9.96 14.83
C GLU A 49 12.60 8.69 15.19
N ALA A 50 12.10 7.85 16.11
CA ALA A 50 12.74 6.60 16.51
C ALA A 50 12.55 5.47 15.49
N GLN A 51 11.51 5.55 14.66
CA GLN A 51 11.05 4.44 13.83
C GLN A 51 12.01 4.05 12.70
N GLU A 52 12.81 5.00 12.20
CA GLU A 52 13.86 4.72 11.21
C GLU A 52 14.94 3.81 11.80
N GLN A 53 15.38 4.09 13.04
CA GLN A 53 16.39 3.28 13.72
C GLN A 53 15.88 1.87 14.01
N ILE A 54 14.64 1.73 14.49
CA ILE A 54 13.99 0.42 14.71
C ILE A 54 13.97 -0.39 13.40
N SER A 55 13.74 0.27 12.26
CA SER A 55 13.75 -0.38 10.95
C SER A 55 15.13 -0.90 10.55
N VAL A 56 16.19 -0.17 10.89
CA VAL A 56 17.58 -0.61 10.68
C VAL A 56 17.91 -1.79 11.58
N ASP A 57 17.60 -1.70 12.88
CA ASP A 57 17.92 -2.72 13.87
C ASP A 57 17.18 -4.04 13.56
N ALA A 58 15.88 -3.97 13.24
CA ALA A 58 15.09 -5.15 12.86
C ALA A 58 15.59 -5.83 11.55
N ALA A 59 16.22 -5.07 10.66
CA ALA A 59 16.84 -5.61 9.46
C ALA A 59 18.18 -6.31 9.76
N LEU A 60 19.00 -5.73 10.64
CA LEU A 60 20.29 -6.27 11.06
C LEU A 60 20.15 -7.53 11.92
N GLU A 61 19.27 -7.47 12.92
CA GLU A 61 19.04 -8.55 13.89
C GLU A 61 18.09 -9.63 13.36
N LYS A 62 17.40 -9.36 12.24
CA LYS A 62 16.37 -10.22 11.65
C LYS A 62 15.22 -10.55 12.62
N THR A 63 14.94 -9.65 13.55
CA THR A 63 13.82 -9.76 14.50
C THR A 63 12.49 -9.40 13.84
N THR A 64 11.39 -9.84 14.46
CA THR A 64 10.02 -9.42 14.11
C THR A 64 9.66 -8.22 14.98
N ALA A 65 9.35 -7.09 14.37
CA ALA A 65 8.98 -5.90 15.13
C ALA A 65 7.59 -6.05 15.75
N ARG A 66 7.40 -5.53 16.96
CA ARG A 66 6.11 -5.52 17.66
C ARG A 66 5.81 -4.11 18.17
N LEU A 67 4.54 -3.70 18.09
CA LEU A 67 4.04 -2.51 18.78
C LEU A 67 4.20 -2.67 20.31
N PRO A 68 4.44 -1.58 21.07
CA PRO A 68 4.55 -1.64 22.53
C PRO A 68 3.29 -2.22 23.19
N GLU A 69 3.46 -3.11 24.17
CA GLU A 69 2.34 -3.76 24.85
C GLU A 69 1.49 -2.76 25.64
N GLU A 70 2.13 -1.75 26.24
CA GLU A 70 1.48 -0.66 26.95
C GLU A 70 0.54 0.09 26.00
N LEU A 71 0.97 0.39 24.77
CA LEU A 71 0.12 1.06 23.78
C LEU A 71 -1.06 0.18 23.36
N LEU A 72 -0.82 -1.12 23.14
CA LEU A 72 -1.88 -2.06 22.77
C LEU A 72 -2.93 -2.23 23.87
N SER A 73 -2.50 -2.17 25.13
CA SER A 73 -3.41 -2.22 26.28
C SER A 73 -4.40 -1.04 26.30
N LEU A 74 -4.04 0.10 25.70
CA LEU A 74 -4.91 1.27 25.61
C LEU A 74 -5.96 1.17 24.50
N ILE A 75 -5.75 0.31 23.50
CA ILE A 75 -6.66 0.18 22.35
C ILE A 75 -7.46 -1.13 22.35
N ILE A 76 -7.27 -1.99 23.35
CA ILE A 76 -7.95 -3.30 23.43
C ILE A 76 -9.46 -3.17 23.69
N ASP A 77 -9.85 -2.24 24.57
CA ASP A 77 -11.23 -2.04 24.98
C ASP A 77 -11.88 -0.91 24.17
N ALA A 78 -12.36 -1.26 22.98
CA ALA A 78 -12.98 -0.28 22.09
C ALA A 78 -14.30 0.29 22.66
N PRO A 79 -14.49 1.63 22.62
CA PRO A 79 -15.72 2.26 23.09
C PRO A 79 -16.90 1.94 22.17
N THR A 80 -18.12 2.03 22.70
CA THR A 80 -19.36 1.92 21.93
C THR A 80 -20.21 3.17 22.09
N VAL A 81 -21.00 3.53 21.07
CA VAL A 81 -21.93 4.67 21.17
C VAL A 81 -22.95 4.44 22.30
N ALA A 82 -23.37 3.19 22.52
CA ALA A 82 -24.26 2.82 23.61
C ALA A 82 -23.66 3.11 25.00
N ALA A 83 -22.38 2.83 25.23
CA ALA A 83 -21.69 3.14 26.48
C ALA A 83 -21.55 4.66 26.73
N LEU A 84 -21.73 5.48 25.69
CA LEU A 84 -21.60 6.93 25.73
C LEU A 84 -22.95 7.65 25.58
N ALA A 85 -24.07 6.95 25.77
CA ALA A 85 -25.41 7.51 25.59
C ALA A 85 -25.70 8.72 26.48
N GLU A 86 -25.10 8.78 27.68
CA GLU A 86 -25.25 9.88 28.63
C GLU A 86 -24.22 11.01 28.41
N ALA A 87 -23.23 10.82 27.53
CA ALA A 87 -22.20 11.81 27.30
C ALA A 87 -22.74 13.03 26.53
N ASN A 88 -22.45 14.23 27.04
CA ASN A 88 -22.82 15.48 26.37
C ASN A 88 -21.66 16.00 25.51
N PHE A 89 -21.58 15.51 24.28
CA PHE A 89 -20.56 15.90 23.30
C PHE A 89 -20.63 17.38 22.86
N GLU A 90 -21.66 18.13 23.23
CA GLU A 90 -21.68 19.59 23.02
C GLU A 90 -20.81 20.33 24.07
N ARG A 91 -20.52 19.68 25.22
CA ARG A 91 -19.73 20.27 26.30
C ARG A 91 -18.29 19.76 26.34
N ASN A 92 -18.10 18.45 26.25
CA ASN A 92 -16.78 17.84 26.33
C ASN A 92 -16.75 16.43 25.71
N VAL A 93 -15.56 16.00 25.28
CA VAL A 93 -15.29 14.60 24.95
C VAL A 93 -14.91 13.87 26.24
N PRO A 94 -15.51 12.71 26.55
CA PRO A 94 -15.09 11.89 27.69
C PRO A 94 -13.60 11.54 27.64
N LEU A 95 -12.89 11.70 28.75
CA LEU A 95 -11.44 11.50 28.83
C LEU A 95 -10.99 10.09 28.42
N PRO A 96 -11.71 8.99 28.77
CA PRO A 96 -11.33 7.66 28.29
C PRO A 96 -11.44 7.51 26.77
N LEU A 97 -12.49 8.08 26.15
CA LEU A 97 -12.65 8.07 24.70
C LEU A 97 -11.51 8.85 24.03
N ARG A 98 -11.14 10.01 24.59
CA ARG A 98 -10.02 10.79 24.09
C ARG A 98 -8.72 9.98 24.15
N GLY A 99 -8.41 9.39 25.29
CA GLY A 99 -7.23 8.53 25.48
C GLY A 99 -7.16 7.39 24.45
N TYR A 100 -8.28 6.69 24.24
CA TYR A 100 -8.41 5.64 23.23
C TYR A 100 -8.05 6.12 21.82
N LEU A 101 -8.63 7.25 21.38
CA LEU A 101 -8.44 7.75 20.02
C LEU A 101 -7.06 8.36 19.79
N LEU A 102 -6.49 9.03 20.81
CA LEU A 102 -5.11 9.51 20.76
C LEU A 102 -4.12 8.34 20.70
N SER A 103 -4.40 7.24 21.39
CA SER A 103 -3.58 6.02 21.31
C SER A 103 -3.57 5.44 19.89
N TRP A 104 -4.69 5.48 19.17
CA TRP A 104 -4.71 5.08 17.75
C TRP A 104 -3.88 5.97 16.83
N LEU A 105 -3.77 7.28 17.10
CA LEU A 105 -2.83 8.13 16.38
C LEU A 105 -1.39 7.66 16.60
N LEU A 106 -1.02 7.33 17.84
CA LEU A 106 0.31 6.79 18.16
C LEU A 106 0.60 5.45 17.49
N VAL A 107 -0.40 4.58 17.33
CA VAL A 107 -0.27 3.34 16.53
C VAL A 107 0.10 3.68 15.08
N PHE A 108 -0.50 4.71 14.50
CA PHE A 108 -0.16 5.14 13.15
C PHE A 108 1.18 5.85 13.05
N ASP A 109 1.64 6.53 14.10
CA ASP A 109 2.98 7.10 14.17
C ASP A 109 4.07 6.01 14.06
N HIS A 110 3.86 4.85 14.68
CA HIS A 110 4.75 3.70 14.52
C HIS A 110 4.78 3.17 13.08
N LEU A 111 3.72 3.38 12.31
CA LEU A 111 3.66 3.01 10.89
C LEU A 111 4.24 4.10 9.99
N GLU A 112 4.44 5.32 10.48
CA GLU A 112 5.11 6.38 9.76
C GLU A 112 6.63 6.14 9.76
N HIS A 113 7.30 6.40 8.64
CA HIS A 113 8.73 6.14 8.40
C HIS A 113 9.23 4.68 8.58
N ALA A 114 8.42 3.77 9.11
CA ALA A 114 8.78 2.36 9.20
C ALA A 114 9.08 1.74 7.83
N SER A 115 10.11 0.89 7.80
CA SER A 115 10.41 0.05 6.65
C SER A 115 9.23 -0.85 6.29
N PHE A 116 9.18 -1.31 5.05
CA PHE A 116 8.11 -2.20 4.59
C PHE A 116 7.96 -3.47 5.44
N LYS A 117 9.08 -4.10 5.83
CA LYS A 117 9.06 -5.28 6.71
C LYS A 117 8.42 -4.95 8.06
N VAL A 118 8.91 -3.91 8.73
CA VAL A 118 8.42 -3.50 10.05
C VAL A 118 6.94 -3.09 10.01
N LYS A 119 6.52 -2.38 8.95
CA LYS A 119 5.09 -2.10 8.72
C LYS A 119 4.26 -3.37 8.68
N ASN A 120 4.67 -4.38 7.91
CA ASN A 120 3.92 -5.63 7.83
C ASN A 120 3.90 -6.37 9.17
N ASP A 121 5.01 -6.37 9.92
CA ASP A 121 5.05 -6.97 11.26
C ASP A 121 4.04 -6.29 12.20
N TYR A 122 3.95 -4.95 12.18
CA TYR A 122 2.95 -4.21 12.95
C TYR A 122 1.51 -4.45 12.48
N VAL A 123 1.27 -4.50 11.16
CA VAL A 123 -0.07 -4.80 10.62
C VAL A 123 -0.52 -6.19 11.03
N GLU A 124 0.37 -7.20 10.99
CA GLU A 124 0.03 -8.53 11.49
C GLU A 124 -0.18 -8.54 13.01
N HIS A 125 0.59 -7.76 13.79
CA HIS A 125 0.32 -7.62 15.24
C HIS A 125 -1.07 -7.02 15.52
N ILE A 126 -1.48 -5.99 14.77
CA ILE A 126 -2.81 -5.38 14.90
C ILE A 126 -3.92 -6.38 14.59
N LYS A 127 -3.68 -7.22 13.58
CA LYS A 127 -4.61 -8.27 13.14
C LYS A 127 -4.71 -9.43 14.13
N GLU A 128 -3.58 -9.89 14.68
CA GLU A 128 -3.53 -10.96 15.69
C GLU A 128 -4.35 -10.62 16.93
N GLY A 129 -4.32 -9.37 17.38
CA GLY A 129 -5.10 -8.90 18.53
C GLY A 129 -6.50 -8.40 18.19
N GLU A 130 -6.94 -8.48 16.92
CA GLU A 130 -8.25 -8.00 16.45
C GLU A 130 -8.60 -6.55 16.92
N TYR A 131 -7.61 -5.65 16.98
CA TYR A 131 -7.83 -4.30 17.53
C TYR A 131 -8.63 -3.38 16.60
N LEU A 132 -8.42 -3.48 15.27
CA LEU A 132 -8.99 -2.54 14.29
C LEU A 132 -10.54 -2.55 14.18
N PRO A 133 -11.23 -3.71 14.21
CA PRO A 133 -12.69 -3.75 14.11
C PRO A 133 -13.41 -2.88 15.14
N GLY A 134 -12.92 -2.82 16.37
CA GLY A 134 -13.50 -1.99 17.43
C GLY A 134 -13.49 -0.50 17.09
N LEU A 135 -12.35 0.01 16.62
CA LEU A 135 -12.22 1.39 16.13
C LEU A 135 -13.20 1.68 14.99
N LEU A 136 -13.24 0.83 13.97
CA LEU A 136 -14.08 1.07 12.77
C LEU A 136 -15.57 0.99 13.10
N ASN A 137 -15.99 0.04 13.93
CA ASN A 137 -17.37 -0.06 14.40
C ASN A 137 -17.81 1.21 15.13
N PHE A 138 -17.00 1.67 16.09
CA PHE A 138 -17.26 2.92 16.81
C PHE A 138 -17.33 4.13 15.86
N THR A 139 -16.34 4.23 14.97
CA THR A 139 -16.20 5.33 14.01
C THR A 139 -17.46 5.50 13.17
N PHE A 140 -17.94 4.42 12.54
CA PHE A 140 -19.06 4.52 11.61
C PHE A 140 -20.44 4.54 12.28
N ASP A 141 -20.55 4.04 13.50
CA ASP A 141 -21.73 4.28 14.32
C ASP A 141 -21.82 5.77 14.70
N PHE A 142 -20.73 6.34 15.25
CA PHE A 142 -20.68 7.75 15.66
C PHE A 142 -20.83 8.75 14.50
N LEU A 143 -20.24 8.45 13.34
CA LEU A 143 -20.39 9.25 12.12
C LEU A 143 -21.76 9.07 11.45
N GLY A 144 -22.68 8.29 12.02
CA GLY A 144 -24.07 8.20 11.59
C GLY A 144 -24.34 7.25 10.42
N HIS A 145 -23.35 6.47 9.98
CA HIS A 145 -23.51 5.50 8.89
C HIS A 145 -24.45 4.36 9.28
N ALA A 146 -24.36 3.86 10.52
CA ALA A 146 -25.26 2.84 11.05
C ALA A 146 -26.75 3.27 11.00
N HIS A 147 -27.00 4.58 10.96
CA HIS A 147 -28.32 5.20 10.98
C HIS A 147 -28.74 5.79 9.62
N ASN A 148 -28.02 5.49 8.54
CA ASN A 148 -28.22 6.05 7.18
C ASN A 148 -28.15 7.59 7.12
N LYS A 149 -27.44 8.24 8.04
CA LYS A 149 -27.28 9.69 8.11
C LYS A 149 -25.80 10.05 8.33
N PRO A 150 -24.94 9.76 7.35
CA PRO A 150 -23.52 10.05 7.48
C PRO A 150 -23.29 11.56 7.67
N VAL A 151 -22.37 11.90 8.56
CA VAL A 151 -21.93 13.28 8.80
C VAL A 151 -21.29 13.85 7.52
N ASP A 152 -21.58 15.12 7.23
CA ASP A 152 -20.89 15.85 6.17
C ASP A 152 -19.53 16.35 6.67
N VAL A 153 -18.47 15.83 6.08
CA VAL A 153 -17.07 16.15 6.40
C VAL A 153 -16.41 17.03 5.35
N SER A 154 -17.17 17.59 4.41
CA SER A 154 -16.66 18.43 3.31
C SER A 154 -15.80 19.62 3.74
N LYS A 155 -16.01 20.11 4.97
CA LYS A 155 -15.29 21.26 5.56
C LYS A 155 -14.14 20.86 6.49
N LEU A 156 -13.86 19.57 6.63
CA LEU A 156 -12.79 19.06 7.49
C LEU A 156 -11.58 18.69 6.64
N ASN A 157 -10.37 18.94 7.15
CA ASN A 157 -9.16 18.44 6.50
C ASN A 157 -8.92 17.00 6.95
N VAL A 158 -9.20 16.03 6.09
CA VAL A 158 -9.07 14.60 6.47
C VAL A 158 -7.62 14.12 6.57
N THR A 159 -6.65 14.84 6.01
CA THR A 159 -5.24 14.39 5.95
C THR A 159 -4.41 14.80 7.15
N THR A 160 -4.89 15.75 7.96
CA THR A 160 -4.21 16.24 9.17
C THR A 160 -5.24 16.43 10.27
N TYR A 161 -4.84 16.27 11.52
CA TYR A 161 -5.67 16.55 12.68
C TYR A 161 -4.90 17.40 13.70
N GLU A 162 -5.57 18.39 14.27
CA GLU A 162 -5.05 19.19 15.38
C GLU A 162 -6.07 19.14 16.53
N PRO A 163 -5.70 18.63 17.72
CA PRO A 163 -6.63 18.49 18.83
C PRO A 163 -7.15 19.83 19.36
N ASP A 164 -8.40 19.83 19.83
CA ASP A 164 -9.04 20.93 20.58
C ASP A 164 -9.23 22.25 19.80
N VAL A 165 -9.22 22.21 18.46
CA VAL A 165 -9.45 23.39 17.62
C VAL A 165 -10.94 23.58 17.30
N GLU A 166 -11.69 22.49 17.18
CA GLU A 166 -13.11 22.50 16.87
C GLU A 166 -13.96 22.27 18.13
N PRO A 167 -15.27 22.61 18.13
CA PRO A 167 -16.18 22.25 19.21
C PRO A 167 -16.16 20.73 19.47
N PRO A 168 -16.35 20.25 20.71
CA PRO A 168 -15.96 18.89 21.10
C PRO A 168 -16.51 17.76 20.21
N LYS A 169 -17.80 17.83 19.85
CA LYS A 169 -18.43 16.87 18.93
C LYS A 169 -17.83 16.91 17.52
N ARG A 170 -17.57 18.10 17.00
CA ARG A 170 -17.02 18.33 15.65
C ARG A 170 -15.55 17.95 15.58
N ASP A 171 -14.80 18.23 16.64
CA ASP A 171 -13.42 17.77 16.82
C ASP A 171 -13.34 16.24 16.79
N LEU A 172 -14.24 15.57 17.51
CA LEU A 172 -14.34 14.11 17.50
C LEU A 172 -14.70 13.55 16.11
N GLN A 173 -15.63 14.19 15.38
CA GLN A 173 -15.93 13.81 13.99
C GLN A 173 -14.71 13.97 13.08
N TRP A 174 -13.92 15.03 13.28
CA TRP A 174 -12.69 15.26 12.54
C TRP A 174 -11.63 14.20 12.85
N LEU A 175 -11.37 13.92 14.13
CA LEU A 175 -10.43 12.89 14.56
C LEU A 175 -10.80 11.51 14.00
N LEU A 176 -12.06 11.10 14.10
CA LEU A 176 -12.52 9.81 13.58
C LEU A 176 -12.39 9.73 12.05
N THR A 177 -12.66 10.82 11.35
CA THR A 177 -12.49 10.90 9.89
C THR A 177 -11.01 10.81 9.50
N HIS A 178 -10.14 11.49 10.24
CA HIS A 178 -8.70 11.44 10.04
C HIS A 178 -8.13 10.04 10.35
N LEU A 179 -8.55 9.41 11.45
CA LEU A 179 -8.18 8.03 11.77
C LEU A 179 -8.62 7.07 10.67
N TYR A 180 -9.82 7.23 10.11
CA TYR A 180 -10.24 6.42 8.97
C TYR A 180 -9.39 6.64 7.71
N PHE A 181 -9.00 7.89 7.42
CA PHE A 181 -8.02 8.18 6.38
C PHE A 181 -6.69 7.44 6.63
N MET A 182 -6.19 7.45 7.87
CA MET A 182 -4.97 6.73 8.28
C MET A 182 -5.14 5.21 8.14
N CYS A 183 -6.31 4.65 8.49
CA CYS A 183 -6.64 3.25 8.28
C CYS A 183 -6.50 2.85 6.80
N LEU A 184 -7.07 3.64 5.88
CA LEU A 184 -6.98 3.38 4.45
C LEU A 184 -5.58 3.60 3.88
N ARG A 185 -4.76 4.45 4.50
CA ARG A 185 -3.38 4.71 4.06
C ARG A 185 -2.39 3.65 4.56
N HIS A 186 -2.51 3.23 5.82
CA HIS A 186 -1.51 2.39 6.49
C HIS A 186 -1.93 0.95 6.71
N VAL A 187 -3.24 0.66 6.82
CA VAL A 187 -3.79 -0.71 6.99
C VAL A 187 -4.97 -0.97 6.04
N PRO A 188 -4.86 -0.67 4.73
CA PRO A 188 -5.96 -0.83 3.78
C PRO A 188 -6.48 -2.27 3.69
N SER A 189 -5.62 -3.30 3.83
CA SER A 189 -6.07 -4.70 3.74
C SER A 189 -7.01 -5.06 4.89
N LEU A 190 -6.65 -4.70 6.13
CA LEU A 190 -7.47 -4.95 7.31
C LEU A 190 -8.77 -4.15 7.27
N THR A 191 -8.69 -2.88 6.86
CA THR A 191 -9.86 -2.00 6.73
C THR A 191 -10.84 -2.54 5.70
N LYS A 192 -10.33 -3.03 4.57
CA LYS A 192 -11.14 -3.65 3.53
C LYS A 192 -11.76 -4.97 3.97
N ALA A 193 -11.01 -5.81 4.69
CA ALA A 193 -11.53 -7.06 5.26
C ALA A 193 -12.71 -6.76 6.21
N TRP A 194 -12.54 -5.80 7.12
CA TRP A 194 -13.62 -5.34 7.99
C TRP A 194 -14.84 -4.82 7.19
N PHE A 195 -14.62 -4.06 6.11
CA PHE A 195 -15.71 -3.54 5.28
C PHE A 195 -16.50 -4.66 4.59
N ILE A 196 -15.81 -5.68 4.05
CA ILE A 196 -16.42 -6.85 3.41
C ILE A 196 -17.24 -7.66 4.42
N ASP A 197 -16.73 -7.82 5.64
CA ASP A 197 -17.36 -8.58 6.71
C ASP A 197 -18.42 -7.76 7.49
N CYS A 198 -18.62 -6.49 7.14
CA CYS A 198 -19.53 -5.59 7.83
C CYS A 198 -20.98 -6.04 7.68
N LYS A 199 -21.61 -6.40 8.80
CA LYS A 199 -23.00 -6.89 8.85
C LYS A 199 -24.05 -5.76 8.71
N SER A 200 -23.66 -4.52 8.98
CA SER A 200 -24.57 -3.37 8.93
C SER A 200 -24.78 -2.94 7.47
N ARG A 201 -25.91 -3.33 6.89
CA ARG A 201 -26.29 -2.94 5.53
C ARG A 201 -26.31 -1.41 5.35
N ALA A 202 -26.78 -0.67 6.36
CA ALA A 202 -26.78 0.79 6.34
C ALA A 202 -25.37 1.37 6.22
N THR A 203 -24.42 0.80 6.97
CA THR A 203 -23.02 1.20 6.92
C THR A 203 -22.43 0.91 5.54
N VAL A 204 -22.57 -0.30 5.03
CA VAL A 204 -22.02 -0.70 3.72
C VAL A 204 -22.53 0.21 2.59
N VAL A 205 -23.84 0.47 2.56
CA VAL A 205 -24.47 1.29 1.50
C VAL A 205 -24.04 2.75 1.55
N THR A 206 -23.85 3.30 2.75
CA THR A 206 -23.51 4.72 2.90
C THR A 206 -22.01 5.00 2.89
N LEU A 207 -21.20 4.04 3.32
CA LEU A 207 -19.76 4.24 3.52
C LEU A 207 -18.99 4.30 2.20
N GLU A 208 -19.26 3.43 1.23
CA GLU A 208 -18.50 3.41 -0.03
C GLU A 208 -18.61 4.74 -0.81
N PRO A 209 -19.81 5.30 -1.08
CA PRO A 209 -19.92 6.59 -1.76
C PRO A 209 -19.35 7.76 -0.95
N TRP A 210 -19.46 7.70 0.38
CA TRP A 210 -18.90 8.72 1.27
C TRP A 210 -17.36 8.69 1.25
N THR A 211 -16.78 7.49 1.26
CA THR A 211 -15.34 7.27 1.13
C THR A 211 -14.83 7.75 -0.21
N GLU A 212 -15.49 7.37 -1.31
CA GLU A 212 -15.18 7.86 -2.67
C GLU A 212 -15.14 9.38 -2.75
N LYS A 213 -16.09 10.05 -2.10
CA LYS A 213 -16.22 11.51 -2.15
C LYS A 213 -15.18 12.24 -1.30
N PHE A 214 -14.93 11.76 -0.08
CA PHE A 214 -14.22 12.56 0.93
C PHE A 214 -12.84 12.02 1.30
N ILE A 215 -12.61 10.70 1.21
CA ILE A 215 -11.42 10.05 1.77
C ILE A 215 -10.52 9.46 0.69
N SER A 216 -11.09 8.80 -0.32
CA SER A 216 -10.32 8.21 -1.42
C SER A 216 -9.46 9.23 -2.18
N PRO A 217 -9.90 10.48 -2.47
CA PRO A 217 -9.08 11.41 -3.23
C PRO A 217 -7.69 11.68 -2.61
N PRO A 218 -7.55 12.05 -1.33
CA PRO A 218 -6.23 12.20 -0.72
C PRO A 218 -5.48 10.87 -0.55
N VAL A 219 -6.16 9.74 -0.31
CA VAL A 219 -5.49 8.42 -0.24
C VAL A 219 -4.86 8.05 -1.59
N ILE A 220 -5.59 8.25 -2.68
CA ILE A 220 -5.12 8.03 -4.05
C ILE A 220 -3.94 8.97 -4.35
N SER A 221 -4.05 10.25 -4.00
CA SER A 221 -2.94 11.21 -4.19
C SER A 221 -1.67 10.71 -3.48
N ALA A 222 -1.78 10.38 -2.19
CA ALA A 222 -0.64 9.91 -1.39
C ALA A 222 -0.02 8.62 -1.96
N ALA A 223 -0.85 7.70 -2.47
CA ALA A 223 -0.37 6.47 -3.10
C ALA A 223 0.40 6.75 -4.41
N LEU A 224 -0.09 7.67 -5.25
CA LEU A 224 0.55 8.06 -6.50
C LEU A 224 1.84 8.86 -6.27
N ASP A 225 1.87 9.72 -5.24
CA ASP A 225 3.06 10.47 -4.84
C ASP A 225 4.15 9.54 -4.31
N SER A 226 3.76 8.51 -3.54
CA SER A 226 4.68 7.47 -3.07
C SER A 226 5.31 6.69 -4.23
N VAL A 227 4.52 6.33 -5.24
CA VAL A 227 5.03 5.66 -6.46
C VAL A 227 5.95 6.58 -7.25
N THR A 228 5.61 7.87 -7.36
CA THR A 228 6.43 8.87 -8.07
C THR A 228 7.80 9.02 -7.39
N THR A 229 7.81 9.16 -6.06
CA THR A 229 9.03 9.28 -5.26
C THR A 229 9.90 8.03 -5.37
N TRP A 230 9.30 6.85 -5.23
CA TRP A 230 10.01 5.58 -5.38
C TRP A 230 10.59 5.40 -6.79
N SER A 231 9.82 5.77 -7.83
CA SER A 231 10.28 5.66 -9.21
C SER A 231 11.46 6.59 -9.51
N ALA A 232 11.52 7.76 -8.88
CA ALA A 232 12.64 8.70 -9.05
C ALA A 232 13.95 8.22 -8.40
N GLN A 233 13.89 7.23 -7.51
CA GLN A 233 15.05 6.60 -6.88
C GLN A 233 15.58 5.39 -7.68
N GLN A 234 14.88 4.97 -8.74
CA GLN A 234 15.34 3.89 -9.60
C GLN A 234 16.47 4.35 -10.51
N ASP A 235 17.33 3.42 -10.92
CA ASP A 235 18.43 3.68 -11.86
C ASP A 235 17.88 4.06 -13.25
N ASP A 236 18.27 5.23 -13.77
CA ASP A 236 17.87 5.73 -15.09
C ASP A 236 18.31 4.81 -16.24
N THR A 237 19.31 3.96 -16.02
CA THR A 237 19.78 2.97 -17.01
C THR A 237 18.93 1.69 -17.04
N SER A 238 17.99 1.54 -16.10
CA SER A 238 17.09 0.40 -16.04
C SER A 238 16.15 0.37 -17.27
N PRO A 239 15.98 -0.78 -17.93
CA PRO A 239 14.98 -0.94 -19.01
C PRO A 239 13.53 -0.83 -18.50
N PHE A 240 13.33 -0.83 -17.18
CA PHE A 240 12.04 -0.67 -16.52
C PHE A 240 11.77 0.80 -16.18
N THR A 241 10.65 1.31 -16.70
CA THR A 241 10.18 2.69 -16.52
C THR A 241 8.76 2.71 -15.97
N VAL A 242 8.47 3.69 -15.11
CA VAL A 242 7.14 3.87 -14.53
C VAL A 242 6.68 5.29 -14.79
N ARG A 243 5.44 5.43 -15.28
CA ARG A 243 4.79 6.70 -15.53
C ARG A 243 3.51 6.81 -14.72
N VAL A 244 3.41 7.86 -13.92
CA VAL A 244 2.23 8.15 -13.10
C VAL A 244 1.37 9.21 -13.79
N ALA A 245 0.04 9.00 -13.82
CA ALA A 245 -0.94 9.94 -14.35
C ALA A 245 -1.96 10.31 -13.26
N PRO A 246 -1.66 11.31 -12.40
CA PRO A 246 -2.48 11.64 -11.23
C PRO A 246 -3.95 11.92 -11.54
N ARG A 247 -4.23 12.70 -12.59
CA ARG A 247 -5.60 13.04 -12.99
C ARG A 247 -6.42 11.84 -13.47
N ALA A 248 -5.77 10.85 -14.08
CA ALA A 248 -6.43 9.63 -14.53
C ALA A 248 -6.51 8.58 -13.42
N ARG A 249 -5.71 8.74 -12.34
CA ARG A 249 -5.50 7.75 -11.28
C ARG A 249 -4.91 6.45 -11.82
N GLU A 250 -3.96 6.59 -12.75
CA GLU A 250 -3.34 5.49 -13.46
C GLU A 250 -1.83 5.48 -13.28
N ILE A 251 -1.24 4.29 -13.17
CA ILE A 251 0.19 4.04 -13.20
C ILE A 251 0.48 3.12 -14.38
N THR A 252 1.40 3.49 -15.26
CA THR A 252 1.85 2.66 -16.38
C THR A 252 3.26 2.15 -16.10
N ALA A 253 3.43 0.83 -16.13
CA ALA A 253 4.71 0.16 -16.00
C ALA A 253 5.14 -0.37 -17.37
N SER A 254 6.34 -0.02 -17.81
CA SER A 254 6.87 -0.34 -19.13
C SER A 254 8.27 -0.91 -19.01
N TYR A 255 8.54 -2.01 -19.72
CA TYR A 255 9.83 -2.66 -19.78
C TYR A 255 10.29 -2.74 -21.23
N LEU A 256 11.44 -2.15 -21.54
CA LEU A 256 12.04 -2.17 -22.87
C LEU A 256 12.83 -3.47 -23.10
N ILE A 257 12.51 -4.19 -24.17
CA ILE A 257 13.19 -5.39 -24.63
C ILE A 257 13.55 -5.18 -26.10
N ASP A 258 14.82 -4.92 -26.38
CA ASP A 258 15.29 -4.41 -27.67
C ASP A 258 14.51 -3.14 -28.08
N GLU A 259 13.74 -3.20 -29.17
CA GLU A 259 12.89 -2.11 -29.68
C GLU A 259 11.41 -2.25 -29.24
N ALA A 260 11.05 -3.33 -28.55
CA ALA A 260 9.68 -3.61 -28.14
C ALA A 260 9.44 -3.33 -26.65
N THR A 261 8.27 -2.80 -26.31
CA THR A 261 7.90 -2.52 -24.92
C THR A 261 6.86 -3.51 -24.41
N CYS A 262 7.17 -4.18 -23.30
CA CYS A 262 6.22 -4.97 -22.51
C CYS A 262 5.61 -4.08 -21.43
N SER A 263 4.29 -3.91 -21.39
CA SER A 263 3.67 -2.92 -20.48
C SER A 263 2.30 -3.33 -19.93
N MET A 264 2.04 -2.87 -18.71
CA MET A 264 0.77 -3.00 -18.00
C MET A 264 0.37 -1.66 -17.39
N ARG A 265 -0.92 -1.51 -17.08
CA ARG A 265 -1.47 -0.32 -16.40
C ARG A 265 -2.16 -0.73 -15.12
N ILE A 266 -1.89 -0.03 -14.03
CA ILE A 266 -2.65 -0.09 -12.78
C ILE A 266 -3.61 1.11 -12.76
N SER A 267 -4.90 0.87 -12.65
CA SER A 267 -5.94 1.91 -12.52
C SER A 267 -6.56 1.84 -11.12
N LEU A 268 -6.57 2.98 -10.42
CA LEU A 268 -7.16 3.10 -9.10
C LEU A 268 -8.62 3.56 -9.22
N PRO A 269 -9.60 2.77 -8.73
CA PRO A 269 -11.01 3.15 -8.80
C PRO A 269 -11.32 4.35 -7.88
N PRO A 270 -12.47 5.02 -8.08
CA PRO A 270 -12.89 6.13 -7.22
C PRO A 270 -12.98 5.78 -5.73
N ALA A 271 -13.42 4.57 -5.38
CA ALA A 271 -13.50 4.08 -4.01
C ALA A 271 -12.21 3.37 -3.53
N PHE A 272 -11.05 3.55 -4.19
CA PHE A 272 -9.79 2.96 -3.73
C PHE A 272 -9.42 3.49 -2.34
N PRO A 273 -9.02 2.64 -1.37
CA PRO A 273 -8.69 1.20 -1.50
C PRO A 273 -9.82 0.22 -1.12
N LEU A 274 -11.02 0.69 -0.77
CA LEU A 274 -12.17 -0.20 -0.55
C LEU A 274 -12.49 -1.00 -1.82
N ALA A 275 -12.52 -0.32 -2.97
CA ALA A 275 -12.55 -0.97 -4.27
C ALA A 275 -11.13 -1.39 -4.73
N ASN A 276 -11.03 -2.56 -5.36
CA ASN A 276 -9.75 -3.10 -5.83
C ASN A 276 -9.18 -2.27 -7.00
N ALA A 277 -7.88 -2.05 -6.98
CA ALA A 277 -7.15 -1.62 -8.17
C ALA A 277 -7.35 -2.63 -9.31
N ARG A 278 -7.34 -2.15 -10.56
CA ARG A 278 -7.39 -2.98 -11.75
C ARG A 278 -6.04 -2.97 -12.44
N ILE A 279 -5.60 -4.11 -12.96
CA ILE A 279 -4.43 -4.20 -13.83
C ILE A 279 -4.87 -4.57 -15.25
N ASP A 280 -4.59 -3.68 -16.19
CA ASP A 280 -4.91 -3.84 -17.61
C ASP A 280 -3.65 -4.17 -18.42
N SER A 281 -3.81 -5.06 -19.40
CA SER A 281 -2.78 -5.36 -20.39
C SER A 281 -2.67 -4.24 -21.42
N LEU A 282 -1.49 -3.62 -21.56
CA LEU A 282 -1.24 -2.63 -22.62
C LEU A 282 -0.46 -3.23 -23.78
N ALA A 283 0.65 -3.91 -23.49
CA ALA A 283 1.46 -4.58 -24.51
C ALA A 283 2.11 -5.84 -23.97
N ARG A 284 1.70 -7.00 -24.50
CA ARG A 284 2.35 -8.29 -24.26
C ARG A 284 3.50 -8.50 -25.25
N VAL A 285 4.69 -8.78 -24.73
CA VAL A 285 5.90 -9.08 -25.50
C VAL A 285 6.63 -10.27 -24.89
N ALA A 286 7.30 -11.08 -25.71
CA ALA A 286 8.18 -12.19 -25.32
C ALA A 286 7.53 -13.39 -24.61
N VAL A 287 6.26 -13.31 -24.21
CA VAL A 287 5.58 -14.40 -23.50
C VAL A 287 4.23 -14.75 -24.10
N ASN A 288 3.79 -15.99 -23.85
CA ASN A 288 2.45 -16.45 -24.22
C ASN A 288 1.37 -15.82 -23.32
N GLU A 289 0.11 -15.96 -23.72
CA GLU A 289 -1.03 -15.36 -23.01
C GLU A 289 -1.15 -15.89 -21.57
N THR A 290 -1.00 -17.20 -21.38
CA THR A 290 -1.14 -17.82 -20.05
C THR A 290 -0.13 -17.26 -19.05
N LYS A 291 1.14 -17.12 -19.45
CA LYS A 291 2.21 -16.58 -18.60
C LYS A 291 2.00 -15.09 -18.35
N TRP A 292 1.58 -14.33 -19.36
CA TRP A 292 1.24 -12.91 -19.21
C TRP A 292 0.11 -12.69 -18.21
N GLN A 293 -0.99 -13.42 -18.35
CA GLN A 293 -2.11 -13.36 -17.42
C GLN A 293 -1.68 -13.78 -16.01
N SER A 294 -0.73 -14.72 -15.89
CA SER A 294 -0.13 -15.04 -14.60
C SER A 294 0.61 -13.84 -14.00
N TRP A 295 1.39 -13.08 -14.79
CA TRP A 295 2.09 -11.90 -14.30
C TRP A 295 1.14 -10.81 -13.84
N LEU A 296 0.07 -10.54 -14.59
CA LEU A 296 -0.94 -9.56 -14.20
C LEU A 296 -1.63 -9.98 -12.90
N ARG A 297 -1.99 -11.26 -12.75
CA ARG A 297 -2.59 -11.79 -11.51
C ARG A 297 -1.65 -11.73 -10.33
N THR A 298 -0.38 -12.11 -10.48
CA THR A 298 0.58 -12.05 -9.38
C THR A 298 0.88 -10.61 -8.97
N SER A 299 0.92 -9.68 -9.94
CA SER A 299 1.09 -8.25 -9.65
C SER A 299 -0.14 -7.68 -8.93
N LEU A 300 -1.36 -8.04 -9.35
CA LEU A 300 -2.58 -7.67 -8.64
C LEU A 300 -2.63 -8.29 -7.23
N GLY A 301 -2.21 -9.55 -7.12
CA GLY A 301 -2.07 -10.27 -5.87
C GLY A 301 -1.16 -9.55 -4.88
N ALA A 302 -0.07 -8.94 -5.37
CA ALA A 302 0.82 -8.16 -4.54
C ALA A 302 0.12 -6.94 -3.90
N ILE A 303 -0.75 -6.25 -4.64
CA ILE A 303 -1.57 -5.16 -4.10
C ILE A 303 -2.54 -5.70 -3.04
N THR A 304 -3.21 -6.82 -3.31
CA THR A 304 -4.28 -7.32 -2.43
C THR A 304 -3.76 -8.00 -1.16
N ILE A 305 -2.60 -8.66 -1.23
CA ILE A 305 -2.06 -9.48 -0.14
C ILE A 305 -1.09 -8.65 0.72
N PHE A 306 -0.23 -7.83 0.11
CA PHE A 306 0.77 -7.05 0.84
C PHE A 306 0.26 -5.64 1.15
N ASN A 307 -0.84 -5.59 1.89
CA ASN A 307 -1.39 -4.37 2.48
C ASN A 307 -1.53 -3.18 1.49
N GLY A 308 -2.02 -3.44 0.28
CA GLY A 308 -2.30 -2.37 -0.70
C GLY A 308 -1.07 -1.85 -1.46
N SER A 309 0.10 -2.46 -1.33
CA SER A 309 1.35 -1.92 -1.91
C SER A 309 1.38 -1.96 -3.44
N ILE A 310 1.26 -0.76 -4.05
CA ILE A 310 1.39 -0.58 -5.51
C ILE A 310 2.85 -0.80 -5.95
N ILE A 311 3.82 -0.38 -5.12
CA ILE A 311 5.25 -0.52 -5.42
C ILE A 311 5.65 -2.00 -5.53
N ASP A 312 5.09 -2.88 -4.69
CA ASP A 312 5.37 -4.31 -4.78
C ASP A 312 4.76 -4.95 -6.03
N ALA A 313 3.61 -4.45 -6.49
CA ALA A 313 3.04 -4.87 -7.77
C ALA A 313 3.95 -4.51 -8.95
N LEU A 314 4.49 -3.29 -8.95
CA LEU A 314 5.43 -2.81 -9.97
C LEU A 314 6.74 -3.62 -9.93
N THR A 315 7.27 -3.87 -8.73
CA THR A 315 8.50 -4.64 -8.52
C THR A 315 8.31 -6.12 -8.89
N THR A 316 7.14 -6.68 -8.59
CA THR A 316 6.76 -8.05 -8.98
C THR A 316 6.69 -8.18 -10.50
N PHE A 317 6.09 -7.20 -11.19
CA PHE A 317 6.06 -7.18 -12.64
C PHE A 317 7.46 -7.09 -13.24
N LYS A 318 8.31 -6.17 -12.76
CA LYS A 318 9.71 -6.05 -13.17
C LYS A 318 10.45 -7.39 -13.04
N ARG A 319 10.39 -8.01 -11.86
CA ARG A 319 11.02 -9.31 -11.57
C ARG A 319 10.53 -10.43 -12.49
N ASN A 320 9.24 -10.44 -12.82
CA ASN A 320 8.67 -11.42 -13.74
C ASN A 320 9.23 -11.27 -15.16
N VAL A 321 9.39 -10.02 -15.64
CA VAL A 321 10.01 -9.74 -16.94
C VAL A 321 11.49 -10.10 -16.91
N ASP A 322 12.26 -9.64 -15.91
CA ASP A 322 13.68 -9.97 -15.73
C ASP A 322 13.91 -11.49 -15.76
N GLY A 323 13.11 -12.23 -14.99
CA GLY A 323 13.18 -13.69 -14.93
C GLY A 323 12.84 -14.38 -16.24
N ALA A 324 11.98 -13.78 -17.08
CA ALA A 324 11.65 -14.32 -18.40
C ALA A 324 12.75 -14.09 -19.42
N MET A 325 13.46 -12.96 -19.31
CA MET A 325 14.54 -12.56 -20.20
C MET A 325 15.86 -13.27 -19.84
N LYS A 326 16.01 -13.75 -18.61
CA LYS A 326 17.19 -14.50 -18.18
C LYS A 326 17.43 -15.73 -19.05
N GLY A 327 18.58 -15.76 -19.71
CA GLY A 327 19.01 -16.88 -20.57
C GLY A 327 18.35 -16.91 -21.95
N GLN A 328 17.56 -15.90 -22.31
CA GLN A 328 17.12 -15.74 -23.70
C GLN A 328 18.29 -15.27 -24.55
N VAL A 329 18.39 -15.83 -25.75
CA VAL A 329 19.41 -15.46 -26.74
C VAL A 329 18.73 -14.86 -27.96
N GLU A 330 19.48 -14.05 -28.68
CA GLU A 330 19.02 -13.40 -29.91
C GLU A 330 18.76 -14.41 -31.03
N CYS A 331 17.85 -14.06 -31.93
CA CYS A 331 17.67 -14.78 -33.18
C CYS A 331 18.90 -14.60 -34.07
N ALA A 332 19.49 -15.70 -34.52
CA ALA A 332 20.71 -15.66 -35.33
C ALA A 332 20.53 -15.15 -36.78
N ILE A 333 19.33 -14.70 -37.16
CA ILE A 333 19.06 -14.05 -38.46
C ILE A 333 18.95 -12.53 -38.29
N CYS A 334 18.15 -12.06 -37.34
CA CYS A 334 17.88 -10.63 -37.17
C CYS A 334 18.62 -9.99 -35.98
N TYR A 335 19.36 -10.77 -35.19
CA TYR A 335 20.12 -10.32 -34.02
C TYR A 335 19.26 -9.56 -32.99
N SER A 336 18.01 -10.00 -32.85
CA SER A 336 17.07 -9.47 -31.85
C SER A 336 16.46 -10.62 -31.07
N VAL A 337 16.20 -10.39 -29.79
CA VAL A 337 15.49 -11.28 -28.90
C VAL A 337 13.99 -11.26 -29.22
N VAL A 338 13.43 -10.13 -29.65
CA VAL A 338 12.00 -9.99 -29.94
C VAL A 338 11.74 -9.88 -31.45
N GLY A 339 11.00 -10.86 -31.98
CA GLY A 339 10.63 -10.86 -33.39
C GLY A 339 9.56 -9.82 -33.72
N SER A 340 9.30 -9.59 -35.00
CA SER A 340 8.22 -8.69 -35.46
C SER A 340 6.82 -9.10 -34.97
N ASP A 341 6.64 -10.38 -34.63
CA ASP A 341 5.43 -10.95 -34.04
C ASP A 341 5.39 -10.85 -32.50
N LYS A 342 6.34 -10.12 -31.90
CA LYS A 342 6.54 -9.92 -30.46
C LYS A 342 6.85 -11.22 -29.69
N ARG A 343 7.35 -12.25 -30.39
CA ARG A 343 7.71 -13.54 -29.79
C ARG A 343 9.23 -13.71 -29.67
N LEU A 344 9.62 -14.60 -28.77
CA LEU A 344 11.01 -15.01 -28.60
C LEU A 344 11.45 -16.00 -29.69
N PRO A 345 12.76 -16.20 -29.90
CA PRO A 345 13.28 -17.19 -30.82
C PRO A 345 13.03 -18.57 -30.24
N GLU A 346 12.09 -19.31 -30.82
CA GLU A 346 11.67 -20.63 -30.33
C GLU A 346 12.13 -21.78 -31.24
N LYS A 347 12.57 -21.50 -32.47
CA LYS A 347 12.97 -22.53 -33.43
C LYS A 347 14.45 -22.83 -33.27
N LYS A 348 14.78 -23.97 -32.67
CA LYS A 348 16.16 -24.41 -32.42
C LYS A 348 16.67 -25.34 -33.51
N CYS A 349 17.84 -25.06 -34.07
CA CYS A 349 18.49 -26.02 -34.97
C CYS A 349 18.94 -27.27 -34.20
N GLY A 350 18.59 -28.45 -34.69
CA GLY A 350 19.02 -29.73 -34.11
C GLY A 350 20.55 -29.92 -34.07
N THR A 351 21.27 -29.38 -35.06
CA THR A 351 22.72 -29.55 -35.20
C THR A 351 23.51 -28.47 -34.47
N CYS A 352 23.40 -27.20 -34.87
CA CYS A 352 24.21 -26.12 -34.30
C CYS A 352 23.59 -25.45 -33.07
N LYS A 353 22.39 -25.86 -32.66
CA LYS A 353 21.68 -25.39 -31.45
C LYS A 353 21.31 -23.90 -31.40
N ASN A 354 21.63 -23.11 -32.44
CA ASN A 354 21.19 -21.72 -32.57
C ASN A 354 19.66 -21.61 -32.68
N LEU A 355 19.13 -20.48 -32.21
CA LEU A 355 17.70 -20.18 -32.14
C LEU A 355 17.29 -19.13 -33.18
N PHE A 356 16.05 -19.25 -33.65
CA PHE A 356 15.48 -18.40 -34.68
C PHE A 356 14.02 -18.07 -34.36
N HIS A 357 13.57 -16.86 -34.69
CA HIS A 357 12.13 -16.57 -34.76
C HIS A 357 11.50 -17.37 -35.90
N GLY A 358 10.25 -17.82 -35.71
CA GLY A 358 9.51 -18.54 -36.75
C GLY A 358 9.38 -17.74 -38.05
N GLY A 359 9.08 -16.44 -37.94
CA GLY A 359 8.97 -15.55 -39.10
C GLY A 359 10.29 -15.34 -39.85
N CYS A 360 11.41 -15.16 -39.14
CA CYS A 360 12.73 -15.02 -39.75
C CYS A 360 13.14 -16.30 -40.50
N LEU A 361 12.97 -17.45 -39.84
CA LEU A 361 13.32 -18.74 -40.42
C LEU A 361 12.46 -19.07 -41.65
N TRP A 362 11.15 -18.77 -41.58
CA TRP A 362 10.25 -18.97 -42.71
C TRP A 362 10.63 -18.10 -43.92
N LYS A 363 10.93 -16.80 -43.70
CA LYS A 363 11.39 -15.91 -44.77
C LYS A 363 12.68 -16.44 -45.42
N TRP A 364 13.62 -16.93 -44.61
CA TRP A 364 14.86 -17.54 -45.08
C TRP A 364 14.63 -18.77 -45.96
N PHE A 365 13.79 -19.71 -45.55
CA PHE A 365 13.48 -20.89 -46.37
C PHE A 365 12.82 -20.51 -47.68
N LYS A 366 11.91 -19.53 -47.65
CA LYS A 366 11.24 -19.04 -48.85
C LYS A 366 12.22 -18.38 -49.83
N SER A 367 13.18 -17.59 -49.34
CA SER A 367 14.16 -16.91 -50.20
C SER A 367 15.28 -17.82 -50.71
N SER A 368 15.71 -18.81 -49.91
CA SER A 368 16.79 -19.73 -50.26
C SER A 368 16.35 -20.94 -51.08
N GLY A 369 15.04 -21.21 -51.16
CA GLY A 369 14.50 -22.37 -51.87
C GLY A 369 14.81 -23.72 -51.20
N SER A 370 15.33 -23.72 -49.96
CA SER A 370 15.63 -24.94 -49.21
C SER A 370 15.31 -24.78 -47.72
N SER A 371 14.95 -25.88 -47.05
CA SER A 371 14.72 -25.94 -45.61
C SER A 371 16.02 -26.20 -44.83
N SER A 372 17.11 -25.51 -45.19
CA SER A 372 18.42 -25.70 -44.55
C SER A 372 18.72 -24.60 -43.54
N CYS A 373 19.40 -24.94 -42.44
CA CYS A 373 19.76 -23.98 -41.40
C CYS A 373 20.64 -22.84 -41.98
N PRO A 374 20.32 -21.55 -41.70
CA PRO A 374 21.11 -20.42 -42.22
C PRO A 374 22.59 -20.46 -41.84
N LEU A 375 22.92 -21.04 -40.69
CA LEU A 375 24.28 -21.05 -40.16
C LEU A 375 25.07 -22.30 -40.54
N CYS A 376 24.51 -23.50 -40.31
CA CYS A 376 25.25 -24.75 -40.51
C CYS A 376 24.87 -25.50 -41.80
N ARG A 377 23.90 -24.99 -42.58
CA ARG A 377 23.41 -25.54 -43.86
C ARG A 377 22.88 -26.98 -43.84
N ASN A 378 22.84 -27.63 -42.68
CA ASN A 378 22.18 -28.92 -42.51
C ASN A 378 20.65 -28.79 -42.65
N PRO A 379 19.94 -29.85 -43.09
CA PRO A 379 18.48 -29.87 -43.12
C PRO A 379 17.90 -29.47 -41.75
N PHE A 380 16.97 -28.52 -41.76
CA PHE A 380 16.35 -28.01 -40.55
C PHE A 380 15.20 -28.92 -40.13
N ASN A 381 15.50 -29.86 -39.25
CA ASN A 381 14.47 -30.63 -38.57
C ASN A 381 13.89 -29.74 -37.47
N TYR A 382 12.58 -29.46 -37.53
CA TYR A 382 11.86 -28.97 -36.37
C TYR A 382 12.01 -30.06 -35.30
N GLY A 383 12.90 -29.85 -34.33
CA GLY A 383 13.13 -30.83 -33.28
C GLY A 383 11.78 -31.24 -32.70
N GLU A 384 11.57 -32.56 -32.54
CA GLU A 384 10.31 -33.13 -32.06
C GLU A 384 9.76 -32.31 -30.90
N GLN A 385 8.53 -31.83 -31.06
CA GLN A 385 7.79 -31.22 -29.97
C GLN A 385 7.65 -32.30 -28.89
N ARG A 386 8.40 -32.18 -27.80
CA ARG A 386 8.10 -32.95 -26.61
C ARG A 386 6.74 -32.46 -26.10
N ASN A 387 5.73 -33.31 -26.28
CA ASN A 387 4.41 -33.18 -25.68
C ASN A 387 4.50 -32.93 -24.17
#